data_AF-A0A167K8R8-F1
#
_entry.id   AF-A0A167K8R8-F1
#
_cell.length_a   1.000
_cell.length_b   1.000
_cell.length_c   1.000
_cell.angle_alpha   90.00
_cell.angle_beta   90.00
_cell.angle_gamma   90.00
#
_symmetry.space_group_name_H-M   'P 1'
#
loop_
_entity.id
_entity.type
_entity.pdbx_description
1 polymer ?
#
loop_
_entity_poly.entity_id
_entity_poly.type
_entity_poly.pdbx_seq_one_letter_code
_entity_poly.pdbx_strand_id
1 'polypeptide(L)'
;MDENYNLLILPLYDLPTESHDLGSNLRKFAKLEVGLLARELGLGPDRPFLSGDFRHGTSMRAYYRIGQVERRSRSQALSVSARFFVAYLPELVETILQIWQLPLDLGRLTNLWGQVSLLTGVFKCCWPYMHTYLSSPKSCFHVRALVEVALDLVMETVEEAKTTPDWSLDRSRLSHNLQVSDMPQIMLHVSGLCQTTSLLLCCCPLELREHLCKSSAANRLRDICGEILLWVEPWGGHFTMPSQVTMQLTLALGGDYTRFVPPKMWPESDEMRGLEGCGRRGCSKTIETSQLFQCSRCKTVLYCSKAHQKEDWSDAERPHKAWCYRTPW
;
A
#
# COMPACT_ATOMS: atom_id res chain seq x y z
N MET A 1 4.54 -21.20 -7.53
CA MET A 1 5.16 -19.99 -8.13
C MET A 1 5.92 -20.43 -9.36
N ASP A 2 5.51 -19.98 -10.54
CA ASP A 2 6.27 -20.23 -11.78
C ASP A 2 7.72 -19.76 -11.62
N GLU A 3 8.67 -20.59 -12.05
CA GLU A 3 10.11 -20.25 -12.09
C GLU A 3 10.39 -18.94 -12.83
N ASN A 4 9.46 -18.49 -13.68
CA ASN A 4 9.52 -17.23 -14.40
C ASN A 4 9.44 -15.97 -13.51
N TYR A 5 8.87 -16.02 -12.30
CA TYR A 5 8.78 -14.83 -11.44
C TYR A 5 10.07 -14.51 -10.67
N ASN A 6 10.88 -15.53 -10.35
CA ASN A 6 12.20 -15.29 -9.76
C ASN A 6 13.12 -14.51 -10.72
N LEU A 7 12.88 -14.60 -12.03
CA LEU A 7 13.58 -13.83 -13.05
C LEU A 7 13.09 -12.37 -13.16
N LEU A 8 11.92 -12.04 -12.59
CA LEU A 8 11.33 -10.70 -12.69
C LEU A 8 11.75 -9.78 -11.55
N ILE A 9 12.33 -10.31 -10.46
CA ILE A 9 12.66 -9.49 -9.30
C ILE A 9 14.14 -9.13 -9.32
N LEU A 10 14.42 -7.90 -9.78
CA LEU A 10 15.75 -7.32 -9.68
C LEU A 10 16.18 -7.21 -8.21
N PRO A 11 17.42 -7.59 -7.85
CA PRO A 11 17.90 -7.41 -6.50
C PRO A 11 17.78 -5.94 -6.08
N LEU A 12 17.46 -5.73 -4.80
CA LEU A 12 17.47 -4.40 -4.20
C LEU A 12 18.91 -3.92 -4.06
N TYR A 13 19.13 -2.61 -4.24
CA TYR A 13 20.45 -2.02 -4.04
C TYR A 13 20.93 -2.23 -2.61
N ASP A 14 22.21 -2.50 -2.41
CA ASP A 14 22.76 -2.55 -1.05
C ASP A 14 22.66 -1.19 -0.37
N LEU A 15 22.51 -1.21 0.95
CA LEU A 15 22.54 0.02 1.73
C LEU A 15 23.95 0.62 1.61
N PRO A 16 24.11 1.86 1.11
CA PRO A 16 25.42 2.48 1.06
C PRO A 16 26.00 2.55 2.47
N THR A 17 27.29 2.27 2.63
CA THR A 17 28.01 2.41 3.91
C THR A 17 28.99 3.59 3.88
N GLU A 18 28.95 4.40 2.83
CA GLU A 18 29.89 5.49 2.56
C GLU A 18 29.77 6.66 3.54
N SER A 19 28.58 6.91 4.12
CA SER A 19 28.41 7.93 5.16
C SER A 19 28.61 7.35 6.54
N HIS A 20 29.23 8.13 7.43
CA HIS A 20 29.27 7.87 8.86
C HIS A 20 27.88 7.95 9.52
N ASP A 21 26.87 8.51 8.83
CA ASP A 21 25.52 8.64 9.38
C ASP A 21 24.49 7.81 8.60
N LEU A 22 23.77 6.94 9.34
CA LEU A 22 22.75 6.03 8.78
C LEU A 22 21.69 6.77 7.95
N GLY A 23 21.27 7.96 8.38
CA GLY A 23 20.20 8.67 7.68
C GLY A 23 20.61 9.14 6.28
N SER A 24 21.85 9.57 6.04
CA SER A 24 22.33 9.88 4.69
C SER A 24 22.46 8.64 3.82
N ASN A 25 22.91 7.52 4.39
CA ASN A 25 22.97 6.24 3.68
C ASN A 25 21.56 5.77 3.24
N LEU A 26 20.57 5.86 4.13
CA LEU A 26 19.17 5.58 3.81
C LEU A 26 18.60 6.52 2.73
N ARG A 27 18.99 7.81 2.71
CA ARG A 27 18.55 8.72 1.63
C ARG A 27 19.13 8.38 0.27
N LYS A 28 20.43 8.04 0.22
CA LYS A 28 21.08 7.56 -1.02
C LYS A 28 20.42 6.29 -1.54
N PHE A 29 20.18 5.32 -0.65
CA PHE A 29 19.42 4.11 -0.96
C PHE A 29 18.03 4.45 -1.50
N ALA A 30 17.27 5.29 -0.79
CA ALA A 30 15.95 5.70 -1.23
C ALA A 30 15.96 6.40 -2.58
N LYS A 31 16.96 7.23 -2.89
CA LYS A 31 17.08 7.90 -4.20
C LYS A 31 17.13 6.89 -5.35
N LEU A 32 17.91 5.83 -5.19
CA LEU A 32 18.06 4.77 -6.19
C LEU A 32 16.77 3.97 -6.35
N GLU A 33 16.19 3.52 -5.23
CA GLU A 33 14.96 2.71 -5.23
C GLU A 33 13.75 3.49 -5.75
N VAL A 34 13.58 4.75 -5.33
CA VAL A 34 12.49 5.62 -5.82
C VAL A 34 12.61 5.85 -7.33
N GLY A 35 13.83 6.06 -7.84
CA GLY A 35 14.05 6.21 -9.28
C GLY A 35 13.74 4.95 -10.09
N LEU A 36 13.97 3.77 -9.53
CA LEU A 36 13.57 2.49 -10.15
C LEU A 36 12.04 2.31 -10.12
N LEU A 37 11.40 2.56 -8.98
CA LEU A 37 9.94 2.46 -8.86
C LEU A 37 9.23 3.39 -9.84
N ALA A 38 9.66 4.66 -9.91
CA ALA A 38 9.11 5.61 -10.87
C ALA A 38 9.28 5.12 -12.32
N ARG A 39 10.46 4.57 -12.65
CA ARG A 39 10.73 4.00 -13.98
C ARG A 39 9.82 2.81 -14.31
N GLU A 40 9.61 1.90 -13.37
CA GLU A 40 8.78 0.70 -13.54
C GLU A 40 7.29 1.04 -13.66
N LEU A 41 6.86 2.11 -12.98
CA LEU A 41 5.48 2.61 -13.03
C LEU A 41 5.23 3.60 -14.18
N GLY A 42 6.28 3.98 -14.93
CA GLY A 42 6.16 4.94 -16.02
C GLY A 42 5.92 6.38 -15.55
N LEU A 43 6.33 6.72 -14.32
CA LEU A 43 6.15 8.05 -13.71
C LEU A 43 7.36 8.95 -13.99
N GLY A 44 7.12 10.26 -14.12
CA GLY A 44 8.10 11.31 -14.29
C GLY A 44 7.86 12.20 -15.53
N PRO A 45 8.43 13.42 -15.53
CA PRO A 45 8.12 14.46 -16.52
C PRO A 45 8.49 14.10 -17.97
N ASP A 46 9.48 13.22 -18.16
CA ASP A 46 9.99 12.86 -19.48
C ASP A 46 9.30 11.62 -20.08
N ARG A 47 8.24 11.11 -19.45
CA ARG A 47 7.56 9.88 -19.86
C ARG A 47 6.09 10.14 -20.13
N PRO A 48 5.70 10.46 -21.37
CA PRO A 48 4.29 10.53 -21.71
C PRO A 48 3.66 9.15 -21.48
N PHE A 49 2.76 9.12 -20.50
CA PHE A 49 1.98 7.97 -20.05
C PHE A 49 1.30 7.19 -21.19
N LEU A 50 0.99 7.87 -22.30
CA LEU A 50 0.25 7.32 -23.45
C LEU A 50 1.12 6.62 -24.51
N SER A 51 2.41 6.37 -24.26
CA SER A 51 3.30 5.80 -25.29
C SER A 51 2.96 4.37 -25.75
N GLY A 52 1.88 3.75 -25.24
CA GLY A 52 1.41 2.42 -25.68
C GLY A 52 2.30 1.25 -25.27
N ASP A 53 3.55 1.54 -24.87
CA ASP A 53 4.60 0.60 -24.48
C ASP A 53 4.50 0.19 -23.00
N PHE A 54 3.29 -0.12 -22.53
CA PHE A 54 3.14 -0.83 -21.25
C PHE A 54 3.64 -2.25 -21.43
N ARG A 55 4.96 -2.44 -21.26
CA ARG A 55 5.58 -3.76 -21.14
C ARG A 55 4.82 -4.51 -20.04
N HIS A 56 4.22 -5.63 -20.40
CA HIS A 56 3.43 -6.41 -19.47
C HIS A 56 4.22 -6.69 -18.17
N GLY A 57 3.59 -6.39 -17.03
CA GLY A 57 4.10 -6.72 -15.70
C GLY A 57 5.10 -5.74 -15.07
N THR A 58 5.35 -4.54 -15.61
CA THR A 58 6.29 -3.60 -14.96
C THR A 58 5.77 -3.06 -13.62
N SER A 59 4.48 -2.72 -13.50
CA SER A 59 3.91 -2.32 -12.21
C SER A 59 3.92 -3.45 -11.18
N MET A 60 3.86 -4.69 -11.65
CA MET A 60 3.98 -5.86 -10.78
C MET A 60 5.37 -6.00 -10.19
N ARG A 61 6.41 -5.73 -10.99
CA ARG A 61 7.77 -5.64 -10.46
C ARG A 61 7.87 -4.56 -9.40
N ALA A 62 7.28 -3.38 -9.62
CA ALA A 62 7.28 -2.30 -8.64
C ALA A 62 6.56 -2.70 -7.33
N TYR A 63 5.41 -3.36 -7.44
CA TYR A 63 4.66 -3.89 -6.29
C TYR A 63 5.51 -4.87 -5.47
N TYR A 64 6.08 -5.89 -6.13
CA TYR A 64 6.93 -6.88 -5.43
C TYR A 64 8.19 -6.24 -4.87
N ARG A 65 8.76 -5.25 -5.56
CA ARG A 65 9.94 -4.49 -5.12
C ARG A 65 9.67 -3.76 -3.82
N ILE A 66 8.53 -3.08 -3.68
CA ILE A 66 8.11 -2.48 -2.40
C ILE A 66 8.03 -3.55 -1.31
N GLY A 67 7.40 -4.70 -1.58
CA GLY A 67 7.32 -5.81 -0.63
C GLY A 67 8.69 -6.40 -0.24
N GLN A 68 9.71 -6.28 -1.10
CA GLN A 68 11.08 -6.63 -0.73
C GLN A 68 11.74 -5.59 0.16
N VAL A 69 11.53 -4.30 -0.13
CA VAL A 69 12.08 -3.22 0.71
C VAL A 69 11.46 -3.32 2.12
N GLU A 70 10.16 -3.59 2.22
CA GLU A 70 9.46 -3.85 3.48
C GLU A 70 10.10 -4.99 4.28
N ARG A 71 10.54 -6.06 3.62
CA ARG A 71 11.16 -7.22 4.27
C ARG A 71 12.59 -7.00 4.76
N ARG A 72 13.30 -5.99 4.28
CA ARG A 72 14.70 -5.75 4.69
C ARG A 72 14.81 -5.06 6.04
N SER A 73 14.27 -3.86 6.15
CA SER A 73 14.22 -3.12 7.42
C SER A 73 13.16 -2.04 7.38
N ARG A 74 12.61 -1.71 8.56
CA ARG A 74 11.59 -0.67 8.69
C ARG A 74 12.12 0.71 8.26
N SER A 75 13.37 1.03 8.56
CA SER A 75 13.97 2.32 8.20
C SER A 75 14.21 2.45 6.69
N GLN A 76 14.59 1.36 6.02
CA GLN A 76 14.68 1.30 4.56
C GLN A 76 13.29 1.48 3.93
N ALA A 77 12.30 0.70 4.35
CA ALA A 77 10.92 0.79 3.86
C ALA A 77 10.35 2.20 4.01
N LEU A 78 10.49 2.82 5.17
CA LEU A 78 10.05 4.20 5.41
C LEU A 78 10.79 5.20 4.51
N SER A 79 12.10 5.06 4.35
CA SER A 79 12.89 6.00 3.54
C SER A 79 12.49 5.97 2.06
N VAL A 80 12.22 4.79 1.51
CA VAL A 80 11.76 4.61 0.12
C VAL A 80 10.32 5.08 -0.01
N SER A 81 9.40 4.50 0.77
CA SER A 81 7.96 4.75 0.65
C SER A 81 7.62 6.23 0.86
N ALA A 82 8.10 6.86 1.95
CA ALA A 82 7.73 8.24 2.25
C ALA A 82 8.15 9.21 1.14
N ARG A 83 9.30 8.96 0.52
CA ARG A 83 9.86 9.79 -0.55
C ARG A 83 9.23 9.50 -1.89
N PHE A 84 9.01 8.22 -2.22
CA PHE A 84 8.28 7.80 -3.42
C PHE A 84 6.90 8.47 -3.46
N PHE A 85 6.12 8.32 -2.38
CA PHE A 85 4.74 8.79 -2.38
C PHE A 85 4.62 10.31 -2.39
N VAL A 86 5.48 11.05 -1.70
CA VAL A 86 5.42 12.52 -1.82
C VAL A 86 5.76 12.98 -3.24
N ALA A 87 6.72 12.34 -3.89
CA ALA A 87 7.14 12.72 -5.23
C ALA A 87 6.11 12.32 -6.29
N TYR A 88 5.48 11.15 -6.16
CA TYR A 88 4.79 10.50 -7.27
C TYR A 88 3.36 10.04 -6.97
N LEU A 89 2.83 10.17 -5.75
CA LEU A 89 1.45 9.71 -5.45
C LEU A 89 0.40 10.41 -6.32
N PRO A 90 0.39 11.75 -6.50
CA PRO A 90 -0.61 12.39 -7.36
C PRO A 90 -0.57 11.88 -8.79
N GLU A 91 0.63 11.75 -9.36
CA GLU A 91 0.85 11.26 -10.73
C GLU A 91 0.47 9.78 -10.87
N LEU A 92 0.78 8.94 -9.86
CA LEU A 92 0.36 7.54 -9.81
C LEU A 92 -1.16 7.40 -9.78
N VAL A 93 -1.86 8.23 -9.00
CA VAL A 93 -3.33 8.21 -8.96
C VAL A 93 -3.89 8.62 -10.32
N GLU A 94 -3.39 9.70 -10.91
CA GLU A 94 -3.81 10.14 -12.25
C GLU A 94 -3.58 9.05 -13.31
N THR A 95 -2.40 8.42 -13.28
CA THR A 95 -2.02 7.26 -14.10
C THR A 95 -3.03 6.11 -13.97
N ILE A 96 -3.40 5.72 -12.74
CA ILE A 96 -4.41 4.67 -12.50
C ILE A 96 -5.76 5.06 -13.13
N LEU A 97 -6.21 6.29 -12.90
CA LEU A 97 -7.50 6.77 -13.42
C LEU A 97 -7.52 6.84 -14.94
N GLN A 98 -6.41 7.24 -15.57
CA GLN A 98 -6.30 7.28 -17.02
C GLN A 98 -6.27 5.89 -17.65
N ILE A 99 -5.53 4.90 -17.09
CA ILE A 99 -5.57 3.51 -17.62
C ILE A 99 -6.99 2.95 -17.49
N TRP A 100 -7.69 3.21 -16.38
CA TRP A 100 -9.05 2.69 -16.15
C TRP A 100 -10.07 3.15 -17.20
N GLN A 101 -9.87 4.32 -17.81
CA GLN A 101 -10.74 4.84 -18.86
C GLN A 101 -10.52 4.16 -20.22
N LEU A 102 -9.46 3.38 -20.38
CA LEU A 102 -9.15 2.66 -21.62
C LEU A 102 -9.80 1.28 -21.61
N PRO A 103 -10.07 0.68 -22.79
CA PRO A 103 -10.50 -0.72 -22.87
C PRO A 103 -9.50 -1.63 -22.16
N LEU A 104 -9.98 -2.43 -21.20
CA LEU A 104 -9.14 -3.30 -20.40
C LEU A 104 -8.86 -4.60 -21.17
N ASP A 105 -7.59 -4.83 -21.47
CA ASP A 105 -7.06 -6.15 -21.81
C ASP A 105 -6.33 -6.73 -20.58
N LEU A 106 -5.95 -8.01 -20.64
CA LEU A 106 -5.27 -8.70 -19.54
C LEU A 106 -3.99 -7.97 -19.09
N GLY A 107 -3.26 -7.37 -20.03
CA GLY A 107 -2.04 -6.61 -19.75
C GLY A 107 -2.31 -5.34 -18.95
N ARG A 108 -3.32 -4.56 -19.36
CA ARG A 108 -3.75 -3.35 -18.65
C ARG A 108 -4.36 -3.68 -17.29
N LEU A 109 -5.14 -4.75 -17.19
CA LEU A 109 -5.72 -5.21 -15.94
C LEU A 109 -4.63 -5.60 -14.93
N THR A 110 -3.64 -6.39 -15.37
CA THR A 110 -2.46 -6.74 -14.56
C THR A 110 -1.66 -5.49 -14.17
N ASN A 111 -1.54 -4.51 -15.08
CA ASN A 111 -0.83 -3.27 -14.81
C ASN A 111 -1.54 -2.46 -13.71
N LEU A 112 -2.85 -2.25 -13.84
CA LEU A 112 -3.70 -1.59 -12.84
C LEU A 112 -3.62 -2.30 -11.49
N TRP A 113 -3.69 -3.63 -11.50
CA TRP A 113 -3.57 -4.42 -10.28
C TRP A 113 -2.28 -4.12 -9.53
N GLY A 114 -1.14 -4.10 -10.21
CA GLY A 114 0.14 -3.76 -9.61
C GLY A 114 0.20 -2.34 -9.06
N GLN A 115 -0.34 -1.36 -9.79
CA GLN A 115 -0.35 0.04 -9.38
C GLN A 115 -1.26 0.29 -8.16
N VAL A 116 -2.47 -0.26 -8.18
CA VAL A 116 -3.42 -0.17 -7.06
C VAL A 116 -2.85 -0.92 -5.85
N SER A 117 -2.36 -2.15 -6.02
CA SER A 117 -1.78 -2.93 -4.92
C SER A 117 -0.54 -2.28 -4.31
N LEU A 118 0.23 -1.50 -5.09
CA LEU A 118 1.35 -0.73 -4.55
C LEU A 118 0.90 0.33 -3.53
N LEU A 119 -0.33 0.83 -3.64
CA LEU A 119 -0.90 1.76 -2.66
C LEU A 119 -1.01 1.13 -1.27
N THR A 120 -1.16 -0.19 -1.17
CA THR A 120 -1.12 -0.91 0.11
C THR A 120 0.22 -0.70 0.83
N GLY A 121 1.35 -0.62 0.11
CA GLY A 121 2.64 -0.27 0.70
C GLY A 121 2.67 1.14 1.31
N VAL A 122 1.90 2.09 0.74
CA VAL A 122 1.72 3.44 1.32
C VAL A 122 1.09 3.32 2.68
N PHE A 123 -0.02 2.59 2.79
CA PHE A 123 -0.77 2.53 4.03
C PHE A 123 0.07 1.88 5.13
N LYS A 124 0.82 0.83 4.78
CA LYS A 124 1.69 0.08 5.70
C LYS A 124 2.87 0.90 6.22
N CYS A 125 3.45 1.75 5.38
CA CYS A 125 4.68 2.47 5.72
C CYS A 125 4.43 3.94 6.06
N CYS A 126 3.46 4.58 5.44
CA CYS A 126 3.35 6.03 5.33
C CYS A 126 1.91 6.52 5.50
N TRP A 127 1.12 5.88 6.36
CA TRP A 127 -0.26 6.28 6.68
C TRP A 127 -0.48 7.79 6.85
N PRO A 128 0.35 8.55 7.59
CA PRO A 128 0.12 10.00 7.76
C PRO A 128 0.19 10.80 6.47
N TYR A 129 0.99 10.33 5.51
CA TYR A 129 1.13 10.95 4.19
C TYR A 129 -0.11 10.72 3.36
N MET A 130 -0.59 9.48 3.38
CA MET A 130 -1.81 9.11 2.69
C MET A 130 -2.99 9.88 3.26
N HIS A 131 -3.14 9.93 4.58
CA HIS A 131 -4.16 10.76 5.22
C HIS A 131 -4.08 12.23 4.78
N THR A 132 -2.87 12.81 4.76
CA THR A 132 -2.69 14.20 4.28
C THR A 132 -3.11 14.37 2.82
N TYR A 133 -2.76 13.42 1.95
CA TYR A 133 -3.19 13.45 0.56
C TYR A 133 -4.70 13.29 0.45
N LEU A 134 -5.30 12.31 1.12
CA LEU A 134 -6.72 11.97 1.01
C LEU A 134 -7.66 13.02 1.64
N SER A 135 -7.22 13.70 2.70
CA SER A 135 -7.97 14.79 3.33
C SER A 135 -7.84 16.12 2.59
N SER A 136 -7.00 16.22 1.54
CA SER A 136 -6.83 17.46 0.80
C SER A 136 -8.06 17.75 -0.07
N PRO A 137 -8.66 18.96 -0.01
CA PRO A 137 -9.78 19.31 -0.89
C PRO A 137 -9.44 19.17 -2.38
N LYS A 138 -8.17 19.36 -2.75
CA LYS A 138 -7.69 19.26 -4.13
C LYS A 138 -7.66 17.83 -4.67
N SER A 139 -7.52 16.84 -3.80
CA SER A 139 -7.45 15.42 -4.19
C SER A 139 -8.80 14.72 -4.09
N CYS A 140 -9.78 15.27 -3.34
CA CYS A 140 -11.06 14.63 -3.05
C CYS A 140 -11.73 13.96 -4.26
N PHE A 141 -11.76 14.63 -5.42
CA PHE A 141 -12.29 14.05 -6.66
C PHE A 141 -11.48 12.83 -7.14
N HIS A 142 -10.15 12.94 -7.18
CA HIS A 142 -9.26 11.86 -7.56
C HIS A 142 -9.35 10.68 -6.59
N VAL A 143 -9.50 10.95 -5.29
CA VAL A 143 -9.66 9.92 -4.25
C VAL A 143 -10.95 9.16 -4.45
N ARG A 144 -12.05 9.86 -4.66
CA ARG A 144 -13.33 9.22 -4.96
C ARG A 144 -13.22 8.29 -6.16
N ALA A 145 -12.71 8.81 -7.28
CA ALA A 145 -12.54 8.04 -8.49
C ALA A 145 -11.61 6.84 -8.26
N LEU A 146 -10.52 7.01 -7.50
CA LEU A 146 -9.58 5.93 -7.18
C LEU A 146 -10.25 4.82 -6.37
N VAL A 147 -11.11 5.15 -5.41
CA VAL A 147 -11.84 4.12 -4.64
C VAL A 147 -12.86 3.40 -5.53
N GLU A 148 -13.57 4.13 -6.40
CA GLU A 148 -14.49 3.54 -7.38
C GLU A 148 -13.73 2.56 -8.31
N VAL A 149 -12.57 2.97 -8.85
CA VAL A 149 -11.68 2.09 -9.63
C VAL A 149 -11.24 0.87 -8.83
N ALA A 150 -10.83 1.04 -7.58
CA ALA A 150 -10.39 -0.08 -6.75
C ALA A 150 -11.52 -1.07 -6.45
N LEU A 151 -12.76 -0.60 -6.27
CA LEU A 151 -13.94 -1.45 -6.09
C LEU A 151 -14.25 -2.25 -7.36
N ASP A 152 -14.32 -1.59 -8.51
CA ASP A 152 -14.60 -2.27 -9.78
C ASP A 152 -13.46 -3.21 -10.18
N LEU A 153 -12.20 -2.84 -9.90
CA LEU A 153 -11.05 -3.70 -10.18
C LEU A 153 -11.08 -5.00 -9.36
N VAL A 154 -11.58 -4.98 -8.11
CA VAL A 154 -11.83 -6.21 -7.34
C VAL A 154 -12.87 -7.08 -8.07
N MET A 155 -13.97 -6.49 -8.54
CA MET A 155 -15.03 -7.20 -9.25
C MET A 155 -14.50 -7.85 -10.54
N GLU A 156 -13.82 -7.09 -11.39
CA GLU A 156 -13.23 -7.59 -12.65
C GLU A 156 -12.25 -8.74 -12.38
N THR A 157 -11.40 -8.60 -11.36
CA THR A 157 -10.44 -9.65 -10.98
C THR A 157 -11.16 -10.91 -10.48
N VAL A 158 -12.30 -10.77 -9.79
CA VAL A 158 -13.14 -11.89 -9.34
C VAL A 158 -13.85 -12.59 -10.51
N GLU A 159 -14.29 -11.87 -11.53
CA GLU A 159 -14.91 -12.48 -12.71
C GLU A 159 -13.88 -13.19 -13.61
N GLU A 160 -12.68 -12.61 -13.76
CA GLU A 160 -11.56 -13.29 -14.43
C GLU A 160 -11.20 -14.60 -13.69
N ALA A 161 -11.12 -14.51 -12.38
CA ALA A 161 -10.98 -15.63 -11.47
C ALA A 161 -11.96 -16.77 -11.76
N LYS A 162 -13.27 -16.49 -11.80
CA LYS A 162 -14.32 -17.51 -12.07
C LYS A 162 -14.16 -18.22 -13.41
N THR A 163 -13.58 -17.54 -14.40
CA THR A 163 -13.46 -18.05 -15.77
C THR A 163 -12.09 -18.69 -16.05
N THR A 164 -11.13 -18.56 -15.13
CA THR A 164 -9.78 -19.11 -15.29
C THR A 164 -9.81 -20.64 -15.05
N PRO A 165 -9.38 -21.48 -16.00
CA PRO A 165 -9.50 -22.95 -15.92
C PRO A 165 -8.81 -23.59 -14.71
N ASP A 166 -7.82 -22.92 -14.13
CA ASP A 166 -7.06 -23.34 -12.94
C ASP A 166 -7.94 -23.41 -11.66
N TRP A 167 -9.20 -22.99 -11.79
CA TRP A 167 -10.20 -22.88 -10.72
C TRP A 167 -11.12 -24.07 -10.60
N SER A 168 -10.88 -25.14 -11.38
CA SER A 168 -11.35 -26.47 -11.00
C SER A 168 -10.58 -26.99 -9.79
N LEU A 169 -10.43 -26.16 -8.75
CA LEU A 169 -10.28 -26.57 -7.38
C LEU A 169 -11.59 -27.26 -7.01
N ASP A 170 -11.67 -28.53 -7.37
CA ASP A 170 -12.52 -29.49 -6.70
C ASP A 170 -12.33 -29.27 -5.19
N ARG A 171 -13.26 -28.53 -4.56
CA ARG A 171 -13.19 -28.14 -3.14
C ARG A 171 -13.04 -29.36 -2.24
N SER A 172 -13.42 -30.54 -2.74
CA SER A 172 -13.24 -31.82 -2.05
C SER A 172 -11.76 -32.25 -1.91
N ARG A 173 -10.83 -31.63 -2.66
CA ARG A 173 -9.39 -31.95 -2.66
C ARG A 173 -8.53 -31.00 -1.84
N LEU A 174 -9.10 -29.92 -1.32
CA LEU A 174 -8.36 -28.95 -0.52
C LEU A 174 -8.08 -29.56 0.86
N SER A 175 -6.87 -30.05 1.06
CA SER A 175 -6.40 -30.50 2.38
C SER A 175 -6.37 -29.32 3.36
N HIS A 176 -6.60 -29.58 4.65
CA HIS A 176 -6.68 -28.56 5.71
C HIS A 176 -5.37 -27.81 6.02
N ASN A 177 -4.34 -27.83 5.17
CA ASN A 177 -3.02 -27.27 5.46
C ASN A 177 -2.33 -26.63 4.24
N LEU A 178 -3.06 -25.93 3.37
CA LEU A 178 -2.42 -25.22 2.24
C LEU A 178 -1.63 -24.01 2.74
N GLN A 179 -0.41 -23.83 2.20
CA GLN A 179 0.39 -22.65 2.49
C GLN A 179 -0.01 -21.50 1.57
N VAL A 180 0.21 -20.26 2.00
CA VAL A 180 -0.04 -19.06 1.16
C VAL A 180 0.83 -19.09 -0.11
N SER A 181 1.99 -19.76 -0.09
CA SER A 181 2.84 -19.97 -1.26
C SER A 181 2.19 -20.78 -2.38
N ASP A 182 1.16 -21.57 -2.02
CA ASP A 182 0.43 -22.46 -2.91
C ASP A 182 -0.87 -21.79 -3.40
N MET A 183 -1.17 -20.58 -2.94
CA MET A 183 -2.35 -19.83 -3.35
C MET A 183 -2.25 -19.46 -4.83
N PRO A 184 -3.29 -19.71 -5.64
CA PRO A 184 -3.33 -19.29 -7.02
C PRO A 184 -3.05 -17.80 -7.13
N GLN A 185 -2.29 -17.43 -8.15
CA GLN A 185 -1.81 -16.07 -8.31
C GLN A 185 -2.97 -15.06 -8.38
N ILE A 186 -3.98 -15.33 -9.19
CA ILE A 186 -5.18 -14.48 -9.28
C ILE A 186 -5.89 -14.31 -7.92
N MET A 187 -5.80 -15.29 -7.01
CA MET A 187 -6.35 -15.16 -5.66
C MET A 187 -5.51 -14.29 -4.73
N LEU A 188 -4.19 -14.30 -4.90
CA LEU A 188 -3.31 -13.30 -4.30
C LEU A 188 -3.66 -11.90 -4.82
N HIS A 189 -4.05 -11.76 -6.09
CA HIS A 189 -4.44 -10.47 -6.67
C HIS A 189 -5.71 -9.94 -6.02
N VAL A 190 -6.78 -10.76 -5.98
CA VAL A 190 -8.04 -10.42 -5.31
C VAL A 190 -7.79 -10.03 -3.86
N SER A 191 -6.99 -10.81 -3.13
CA SER A 191 -6.66 -10.50 -1.73
C SER A 191 -5.93 -9.16 -1.60
N GLY A 192 -4.93 -8.90 -2.44
CA GLY A 192 -4.20 -7.62 -2.44
C GLY A 192 -5.08 -6.41 -2.76
N LEU A 193 -6.01 -6.57 -3.70
CA LEU A 193 -7.00 -5.54 -4.03
C LEU A 193 -7.99 -5.32 -2.89
N CYS A 194 -8.55 -6.37 -2.30
CA CYS A 194 -9.42 -6.27 -1.12
C CYS A 194 -8.72 -5.50 0.01
N GLN A 195 -7.43 -5.79 0.26
CA GLN A 195 -6.64 -5.08 1.25
C GLN A 195 -6.54 -3.59 0.90
N THR A 196 -6.13 -3.28 -0.33
CA THR A 196 -5.99 -1.90 -0.78
C THR A 196 -7.29 -1.12 -0.70
N THR A 197 -8.39 -1.70 -1.20
CA THR A 197 -9.72 -1.08 -1.23
C THR A 197 -10.24 -0.82 0.18
N SER A 198 -10.06 -1.76 1.10
CA SER A 198 -10.42 -1.58 2.51
C SER A 198 -9.66 -0.41 3.15
N LEU A 199 -8.35 -0.31 2.89
CA LEU A 199 -7.51 0.78 3.41
C LEU A 199 -7.86 2.14 2.80
N LEU A 200 -8.15 2.20 1.50
CA LEU A 200 -8.64 3.40 0.82
C LEU A 200 -9.95 3.89 1.44
N LEU A 201 -10.93 3.00 1.60
CA LEU A 201 -12.22 3.32 2.23
C LEU A 201 -12.02 3.85 3.65
N CYS A 202 -11.19 3.20 4.46
CA CYS A 202 -10.95 3.60 5.84
C CYS A 202 -10.25 4.96 5.99
N CYS A 203 -9.53 5.42 4.97
CA CYS A 203 -8.89 6.72 4.99
C CYS A 203 -9.70 7.86 4.37
N CYS A 204 -10.81 7.55 3.71
CA CYS A 204 -11.70 8.58 3.19
C CYS A 204 -12.35 9.35 4.37
N PRO A 205 -12.60 10.67 4.21
CA PRO A 205 -13.50 11.40 5.10
C PRO A 205 -14.84 10.68 5.23
N LEU A 206 -15.46 10.77 6.42
CA LEU A 206 -16.68 10.02 6.75
C LEU A 206 -17.78 10.19 5.69
N GLU A 207 -18.01 11.42 5.23
CA GLU A 207 -19.06 11.76 4.27
C GLU A 207 -18.81 11.11 2.90
N LEU A 208 -17.56 11.20 2.42
CA LEU A 208 -17.16 10.57 1.16
C LEU A 208 -17.26 9.04 1.24
N ARG A 209 -16.84 8.49 2.39
CA ARG A 209 -16.87 7.06 2.65
C ARG A 209 -18.29 6.51 2.67
N GLU A 210 -19.21 7.16 3.38
CA GLU A 210 -20.64 6.78 3.38
C GLU A 210 -21.26 6.82 1.98
N HIS A 211 -20.88 7.81 1.18
CA HIS A 211 -21.30 7.93 -0.22
C HIS A 211 -20.76 6.75 -1.05
N LEU A 212 -19.46 6.45 -0.94
CA LEU A 212 -18.81 5.35 -1.65
C LEU A 212 -19.38 3.98 -1.29
N CYS A 213 -19.67 3.72 -0.01
CA CYS A 213 -20.27 2.45 0.46
C CYS A 213 -21.70 2.22 -0.07
N LYS A 214 -22.39 3.28 -0.53
CA LYS A 214 -23.72 3.22 -1.16
C LYS A 214 -23.66 3.10 -2.68
N SER A 215 -22.48 3.16 -3.29
CA SER A 215 -22.29 3.03 -4.74
C SER A 215 -22.73 1.65 -5.25
N SER A 216 -23.08 1.57 -6.54
CA SER A 216 -23.43 0.29 -7.18
C SER A 216 -22.27 -0.71 -7.11
N ALA A 217 -21.04 -0.26 -7.31
CA ALA A 217 -19.83 -1.08 -7.21
C ALA A 217 -19.68 -1.68 -5.79
N ALA A 218 -19.84 -0.87 -4.75
CA ALA A 218 -19.79 -1.34 -3.37
C ALA A 218 -20.90 -2.35 -3.04
N ASN A 219 -22.12 -2.15 -3.57
CA ASN A 219 -23.22 -3.10 -3.37
C ASN A 219 -22.95 -4.45 -4.03
N ARG A 220 -22.52 -4.45 -5.31
CA ARG A 220 -22.14 -5.69 -6.01
C ARG A 220 -21.02 -6.42 -5.28
N LEU A 221 -20.01 -5.69 -4.84
CA LEU A 221 -18.88 -6.28 -4.12
C LEU A 221 -19.29 -6.89 -2.77
N ARG A 222 -20.24 -6.25 -2.07
CA ARG A 222 -20.80 -6.79 -0.82
C ARG A 222 -21.48 -8.15 -1.06
N ASP A 223 -22.22 -8.28 -2.15
CA ASP A 223 -22.95 -9.51 -2.49
C ASP A 223 -22.01 -10.70 -2.75
N ILE A 224 -20.80 -10.44 -3.26
CA ILE A 224 -19.81 -11.49 -3.56
C ILE A 224 -18.73 -11.66 -2.48
N CYS A 225 -18.65 -10.79 -1.45
CA CYS A 225 -17.64 -10.90 -0.40
C CYS A 225 -17.67 -12.26 0.32
N GLY A 226 -18.87 -12.83 0.52
CA GLY A 226 -19.03 -14.19 1.07
C GLY A 226 -18.42 -15.27 0.18
N GLU A 227 -18.55 -15.14 -1.13
CA GLU A 227 -17.93 -16.05 -2.11
C GLU A 227 -16.40 -15.94 -2.08
N ILE A 228 -15.87 -14.71 -2.09
CA ILE A 228 -14.42 -14.46 -1.97
C ILE A 228 -13.87 -15.05 -0.67
N LEU A 229 -14.57 -14.88 0.45
CA LEU A 229 -14.17 -15.45 1.75
C LEU A 229 -14.03 -16.98 1.66
N LEU A 230 -15.03 -17.66 1.11
CA LEU A 230 -15.00 -19.11 0.92
C LEU A 230 -13.88 -19.56 0.00
N TRP A 231 -13.51 -18.74 -0.99
CA TRP A 231 -12.35 -19.03 -1.82
C TRP A 231 -11.08 -18.94 -0.99
N VAL A 232 -10.85 -17.85 -0.25
CA VAL A 232 -9.55 -17.61 0.39
C VAL A 232 -9.33 -18.35 1.71
N GLU A 233 -10.39 -18.86 2.34
CA GLU A 233 -10.38 -19.59 3.62
C GLU A 233 -9.41 -20.79 3.69
N PRO A 234 -9.28 -21.65 2.67
CA PRO A 234 -8.43 -22.86 2.71
C PRO A 234 -6.93 -22.57 2.81
N TRP A 235 -6.47 -21.40 2.35
CA TRP A 235 -5.09 -20.95 2.50
C TRP A 235 -4.86 -20.26 3.85
N GLY A 236 -5.82 -20.45 4.76
CA GLY A 236 -5.95 -19.74 6.01
C GLY A 236 -5.38 -20.49 7.21
N GLY A 237 -4.07 -20.77 7.27
CA GLY A 237 -3.42 -21.26 8.48
C GLY A 237 -3.62 -20.33 9.71
N HIS A 238 -3.17 -20.74 10.89
CA HIS A 238 -3.40 -20.07 12.19
C HIS A 238 -3.07 -18.56 12.30
N PHE A 239 -2.53 -17.91 11.25
CA PHE A 239 -2.11 -16.50 11.23
C PHE A 239 -2.40 -15.74 9.91
N THR A 240 -3.30 -16.21 9.07
CA THR A 240 -3.31 -15.83 7.64
C THR A 240 -4.11 -14.59 7.28
N MET A 241 -3.42 -13.72 6.54
CA MET A 241 -3.88 -12.43 5.99
C MET A 241 -5.09 -12.49 5.01
N PRO A 242 -5.30 -13.48 4.12
CA PRO A 242 -6.32 -13.36 3.07
C PRO A 242 -7.78 -13.31 3.57
N SER A 243 -8.20 -14.24 4.43
CA SER A 243 -9.55 -14.25 4.99
C SER A 243 -9.80 -13.03 5.87
N GLN A 244 -8.81 -12.64 6.67
CA GLN A 244 -8.86 -11.41 7.46
C GLN A 244 -9.04 -10.18 6.55
N VAL A 245 -8.31 -10.09 5.45
CA VAL A 245 -8.41 -8.98 4.50
C VAL A 245 -9.80 -8.89 3.88
N THR A 246 -10.37 -10.01 3.42
CA THR A 246 -11.72 -10.01 2.86
C THR A 246 -12.77 -9.69 3.93
N MET A 247 -12.56 -10.13 5.17
CA MET A 247 -13.40 -9.74 6.31
C MET A 247 -13.30 -8.22 6.58
N GLN A 248 -12.10 -7.64 6.55
CA GLN A 248 -11.92 -6.19 6.71
C GLN A 248 -12.62 -5.39 5.60
N LEU A 249 -12.57 -5.87 4.36
CA LEU A 249 -13.33 -5.27 3.27
C LEU A 249 -14.84 -5.37 3.52
N THR A 250 -15.33 -6.53 3.98
CA THR A 250 -16.75 -6.73 4.32
C THR A 250 -17.20 -5.73 5.40
N LEU A 251 -16.40 -5.57 6.47
CA LEU A 251 -16.66 -4.60 7.54
C LEU A 251 -16.67 -3.16 7.01
N ALA A 252 -15.69 -2.79 6.20
CA ALA A 252 -15.61 -1.46 5.60
C ALA A 252 -16.83 -1.17 4.70
N LEU A 253 -17.22 -2.11 3.83
CA LEU A 253 -18.39 -1.98 2.98
C LEU A 253 -19.72 -1.95 3.75
N GLY A 254 -19.77 -2.61 4.92
CA GLY A 254 -20.91 -2.59 5.84
C GLY A 254 -20.98 -1.33 6.71
N GLY A 255 -19.93 -0.50 6.70
CA GLY A 255 -19.85 0.68 7.55
C GLY A 255 -19.48 0.40 9.01
N ASP A 256 -19.11 -0.85 9.35
CA ASP A 256 -18.71 -1.22 10.72
C ASP A 256 -17.21 -0.98 10.93
N TYR A 257 -16.83 0.29 10.98
CA TYR A 257 -15.45 0.72 11.20
C TYR A 257 -14.98 0.51 12.64
N THR A 258 -15.89 0.24 13.59
CA THR A 258 -15.53 -0.01 14.99
C THR A 258 -14.80 -1.34 15.16
N ARG A 259 -15.08 -2.29 14.26
CA ARG A 259 -14.41 -3.60 14.19
C ARG A 259 -13.31 -3.65 13.15
N PHE A 260 -13.12 -2.57 12.40
CA PHE A 260 -12.02 -2.49 11.47
C PHE A 260 -10.72 -2.38 12.25
N VAL A 261 -9.88 -3.40 12.13
CA VAL A 261 -8.54 -3.41 12.70
C VAL A 261 -7.59 -3.32 11.51
N PRO A 262 -6.94 -2.16 11.29
CA PRO A 262 -5.91 -2.08 10.27
C PRO A 262 -4.92 -3.23 10.50
N PRO A 263 -4.49 -3.95 9.46
CA PRO A 263 -3.55 -5.05 9.62
C PRO A 263 -2.34 -4.60 10.45
N LYS A 264 -2.20 -5.13 11.68
CA LYS A 264 -1.04 -4.89 12.53
C LYS A 264 0.17 -5.53 11.86
N MET A 265 0.88 -4.77 11.05
CA MET A 265 2.02 -5.30 10.30
C MET A 265 3.35 -5.22 11.03
N TRP A 266 3.41 -4.51 12.16
CA TRP A 266 4.64 -4.32 12.91
C TRP A 266 4.40 -4.46 14.42
N PRO A 267 5.42 -4.83 15.20
CA PRO A 267 5.33 -4.83 16.65
C PRO A 267 5.00 -3.42 17.16
N GLU A 268 4.10 -3.31 18.14
CA GLU A 268 3.60 -2.05 18.72
C GLU A 268 4.72 -1.10 19.19
N SER A 269 5.92 -1.62 19.47
CA SER A 269 7.07 -0.87 19.98
C SER A 269 7.82 -0.03 18.93
N ASP A 270 7.65 -0.31 17.62
CA ASP A 270 8.28 0.48 16.53
C ASP A 270 7.23 1.13 15.60
N GLU A 271 6.02 1.33 16.11
CA GLU A 271 4.95 1.98 15.36
C GLU A 271 5.24 3.48 15.13
N MET A 272 5.15 3.86 13.86
CA MET A 272 5.08 5.25 13.44
C MET A 272 3.73 5.82 13.87
N ARG A 273 3.70 6.49 15.01
CA ARG A 273 2.48 7.13 15.56
C ARG A 273 1.94 8.28 14.71
N GLY A 274 2.68 8.72 13.70
CA GLY A 274 2.21 9.72 12.74
C GLY A 274 1.72 11.03 13.39
N LEU A 275 0.43 11.28 13.24
CA LEU A 275 -0.27 12.46 13.79
C LEU A 275 -1.00 12.19 15.10
N GLU A 276 -0.84 11.02 15.71
CA GLU A 276 -1.55 10.60 16.91
C GLU A 276 -0.68 10.68 18.17
N GLY A 277 0.65 10.65 18.00
CA GLY A 277 1.58 10.70 19.13
C GLY A 277 3.01 11.11 18.78
N CYS A 278 3.83 11.24 19.83
CA CYS A 278 5.23 11.63 19.67
C CYS A 278 5.99 10.58 18.84
N GLY A 279 6.67 11.02 17.77
CA GLY A 279 7.40 10.13 16.86
C GLY A 279 8.67 9.50 17.45
N ARG A 280 9.17 10.01 18.58
CA ARG A 280 10.35 9.49 19.27
C ARG A 280 10.02 8.13 19.89
N ARG A 281 10.79 7.11 19.51
CA ARG A 281 10.64 5.72 19.95
C ARG A 281 10.56 5.61 21.47
N GLY A 282 9.62 4.81 21.96
CA GLY A 282 9.38 4.61 23.39
C GLY A 282 8.73 5.79 24.11
N CYS A 283 8.36 6.88 23.44
CA CYS A 283 7.55 7.93 24.06
C CYS A 283 6.06 7.57 24.00
N SER A 284 5.38 7.57 25.15
CA SER A 284 3.95 7.26 25.25
C SER A 284 3.03 8.46 25.04
N LYS A 285 3.56 9.68 24.90
CA LYS A 285 2.76 10.90 24.75
C LYS A 285 1.97 10.90 23.43
N THR A 286 0.68 11.19 23.55
CA THR A 286 -0.32 11.29 22.47
C THR A 286 -0.84 12.72 22.36
N ILE A 287 -1.62 13.00 21.32
CA ILE A 287 -2.34 14.29 21.18
C ILE A 287 -3.32 14.55 22.32
N GLU A 288 -3.84 13.51 22.97
CA GLU A 288 -4.78 13.61 24.10
C GLU A 288 -4.07 13.91 25.42
N THR A 289 -2.82 13.43 25.57
CA THR A 289 -2.09 13.48 26.84
C THR A 289 -1.03 14.58 26.91
N SER A 290 -0.73 15.26 25.79
CA SER A 290 0.28 16.32 25.75
C SER A 290 0.10 17.24 24.54
N GLN A 291 0.51 18.49 24.69
CA GLN A 291 0.67 19.38 23.54
C GLN A 291 1.84 18.90 22.68
N LEU A 292 1.54 18.46 21.46
CA LEU A 292 2.55 18.05 20.49
C LEU A 292 2.70 19.11 19.40
N PHE A 293 3.90 19.26 18.85
CA PHE A 293 4.15 20.11 17.68
C PHE A 293 4.64 19.28 16.50
N GLN A 294 4.27 19.70 15.29
CA GLN A 294 4.67 19.06 14.04
C GLN A 294 6.13 19.38 13.67
N CYS A 295 6.82 18.41 13.08
CA CYS A 295 8.08 18.67 12.38
C CYS A 295 7.90 19.79 11.36
N SER A 296 8.69 20.86 11.46
CA SER A 296 8.57 22.04 10.58
C SER A 296 8.80 21.73 9.10
N ARG A 297 9.52 20.64 8.80
CA ARG A 297 9.81 20.18 7.45
C ARG A 297 8.64 19.36 6.89
N CYS A 298 8.49 18.11 7.32
CA CYS A 298 7.55 17.17 6.72
C CYS A 298 6.09 17.38 7.17
N LYS A 299 5.85 17.95 8.36
CA LYS A 299 4.52 18.10 8.98
C LYS A 299 3.74 16.79 9.23
N THR A 300 4.38 15.63 9.01
CA THR A 300 3.77 14.29 9.15
C THR A 300 4.16 13.56 10.44
N VAL A 301 4.93 14.22 11.31
CA VAL A 301 5.47 13.66 12.55
C VAL A 301 5.32 14.66 13.66
N LEU A 302 4.82 14.22 14.81
CA LEU A 302 4.64 15.03 16.00
C LEU A 302 5.73 14.79 17.04
N TYR A 303 6.03 15.80 17.86
CA TYR A 303 6.93 15.70 18.99
C TYR A 303 6.38 16.44 20.19
N CYS A 304 6.55 15.89 21.39
CA CYS A 304 6.20 16.58 22.63
C CYS A 304 7.28 17.59 23.08
N SER A 305 8.49 17.52 22.52
CA SER A 305 9.61 18.40 22.88
C SER A 305 10.61 18.50 21.73
N LYS A 306 11.40 19.60 21.72
CA LYS A 306 12.51 19.75 20.78
C LYS A 306 13.63 18.75 21.02
N ALA A 307 13.79 18.26 22.25
CA ALA A 307 14.73 17.19 22.58
C ALA A 307 14.36 15.89 21.86
N HIS A 308 13.09 15.45 21.96
CA HIS A 308 12.61 14.25 21.27
C HIS A 308 12.72 14.37 19.74
N GLN A 309 12.48 15.56 19.18
CA GLN A 309 12.71 15.80 17.76
C GLN A 309 14.19 15.58 17.38
N LYS A 310 15.14 16.08 18.20
CA LYS A 310 16.58 15.91 17.94
C LYS A 310 17.02 14.45 18.09
N GLU A 311 16.55 13.76 19.11
CA GLU A 311 16.83 12.33 19.34
C GLU A 311 16.33 11.49 18.15
N ASP A 312 15.07 11.66 17.75
CA ASP A 312 14.48 10.95 16.62
C ASP A 312 15.15 11.32 15.28
N TRP A 313 15.64 12.57 15.14
CA TRP A 313 16.34 13.02 13.94
C TRP A 313 17.61 12.22 13.65
N SER A 314 18.34 11.83 14.71
CA SER A 314 19.60 11.09 14.65
C SER A 314 19.51 9.70 15.28
N ASP A 315 18.32 9.12 15.38
CA ASP A 315 18.10 7.78 15.93
C ASP A 315 18.99 6.75 15.20
N ALA A 316 19.61 5.84 15.96
CA ALA A 316 20.61 4.91 15.44
C ALA A 316 20.02 3.81 14.55
N GLU A 317 18.71 3.57 14.62
CA GLU A 317 18.02 2.50 13.90
C GLU A 317 17.06 3.06 12.82
N ARG A 318 16.34 4.14 13.14
CA ARG A 318 15.27 4.73 12.32
C ARG A 318 15.32 6.27 12.32
N PRO A 319 16.43 6.89 11.88
CA PRO A 319 16.57 8.33 11.95
C PRO A 319 15.54 9.05 11.07
N HIS A 320 14.73 9.93 11.65
CA HIS A 320 13.71 10.69 10.91
C HIS A 320 14.27 11.47 9.72
N LYS A 321 15.53 11.94 9.80
CA LYS A 321 16.19 12.61 8.67
C LYS A 321 16.25 11.79 7.38
N ALA A 322 16.12 10.46 7.46
CA ALA A 322 16.08 9.57 6.30
C ALA A 322 14.76 9.68 5.51
N TRP A 323 13.64 9.62 6.22
CA TRP A 323 12.29 9.55 5.63
C TRP A 323 11.52 10.88 5.73
N CYS A 324 12.11 11.92 6.33
CA CYS A 324 11.65 13.29 6.22
C CYS A 324 11.79 13.78 4.76
N TYR A 325 10.73 13.65 3.97
CA TYR A 325 10.72 13.91 2.53
C TYR A 325 11.17 15.32 2.09
N ARG A 326 11.03 16.32 2.96
CA ARG A 326 11.51 17.69 2.67
C ARG A 326 13.01 17.86 2.92
N THR A 327 13.70 16.82 3.37
CA THR A 327 15.17 16.82 3.42
C THR A 327 15.68 16.48 2.02
N PRO A 328 16.64 17.26 1.48
CA PRO A 328 17.28 16.95 0.20
C PRO A 328 17.78 15.50 0.14
N TRP A 329 17.84 14.95 -1.06
CA TRP A 329 18.39 13.61 -1.33
C TRP A 329 19.83 13.51 -0.84
#